data_AF-A0A8J9SI16-F1
#
_entry.id   AF-A0A8J9SI16-F1
#
_cell.length_a   1.000
_cell.length_b   1.000
_cell.length_c   1.000
_cell.angle_alpha   90.00
_cell.angle_beta   90.00
_cell.angle_gamma   90.00
#
_symmetry.space_group_name_H-M   'P 1'
#
loop_
_entity.id
_entity.type
_entity.pdbx_description
1 polymer ?
#
loop_
_entity_poly.entity_id
_entity_poly.type
_entity_poly.pdbx_seq_one_letter_code
_entity_poly.pdbx_strand_id
1 'polypeptide(L)'
;WNRYRAAIFSLLKAAAHPDLPERSINMIQILISAECDAIATQCTMMPLCSSSLFNDEVVSPETVPAGLFVKVLGDVIGESHSYSHICAQVLWLEKDVVLNSILLECGDPEITGGDFVDPRCTLLEAWLLCMSKIVSSKHSTVEPFVETLLSETCVVLLSLLFSKTVATTQEDRGKDPCLSLDGPHTLAAMEFLSAFLSSGFGFQALSEQLRLNISFDFPSLPFCDASLHGSVIIGAALFRAMQGALPPWAVESIPEVYSAFFTATGRNPELFGAVLRSSMEIRLSERSTMCGVVQRGELLSGRYFEGTSEKAKEQFVDETIDLCRSDTASSWRRMKVLVKQVCGGKKKDSDCKQKPSYTRWDFERL
;
A
#
# COMPACT_ATOMS: atom_id res chain seq x y z
N TRP A 1 18.68 -9.45 19.95
CA TRP A 1 18.17 -9.55 18.57
C TRP A 1 18.62 -8.40 17.69
N ASN A 2 18.43 -7.13 18.08
CA ASN A 2 18.79 -5.97 17.22
C ASN A 2 20.27 -5.95 16.81
N ARG A 3 21.16 -6.17 17.78
CA ARG A 3 22.60 -6.37 17.51
C ARG A 3 22.90 -7.57 16.61
N TYR A 4 22.11 -8.64 16.70
CA TYR A 4 22.26 -9.83 15.86
C TYR A 4 21.76 -9.57 14.44
N ARG A 5 20.63 -8.88 14.28
CA ARG A 5 20.13 -8.37 12.98
C ARG A 5 21.13 -7.43 12.33
N ALA A 6 21.68 -6.47 13.08
CA ALA A 6 22.72 -5.54 12.61
C ALA A 6 24.01 -6.27 12.21
N ALA A 7 24.44 -7.25 13.01
CA ALA A 7 25.63 -8.04 12.72
C ALA A 7 25.44 -8.93 11.49
N ILE A 8 24.30 -9.62 11.37
CA ILE A 8 23.97 -10.41 10.17
C ILE A 8 23.88 -9.49 8.96
N PHE A 9 23.23 -8.33 9.08
CA PHE A 9 23.13 -7.36 7.99
C PHE A 9 24.49 -6.86 7.54
N SER A 10 25.35 -6.47 8.49
CA SER A 10 26.72 -6.04 8.20
C SER A 10 27.52 -7.18 7.56
N LEU A 11 27.30 -8.42 7.99
CA LEU A 11 27.93 -9.61 7.42
C LEU A 11 27.38 -9.92 6.02
N LEU A 12 26.09 -9.79 5.78
CA LEU A 12 25.47 -9.95 4.47
C LEU A 12 25.92 -8.85 3.51
N LYS A 13 26.00 -7.58 3.95
CA LYS A 13 26.56 -6.47 3.17
C LYS A 13 28.05 -6.65 2.89
N ALA A 14 28.86 -7.04 3.88
CA ALA A 14 30.29 -7.28 3.70
C ALA A 14 30.58 -8.54 2.87
N ALA A 15 29.72 -9.56 2.94
CA ALA A 15 29.79 -10.77 2.12
C ALA A 15 29.13 -10.61 0.75
N ALA A 16 28.30 -9.57 0.54
CA ALA A 16 27.79 -9.14 -0.75
C ALA A 16 28.91 -8.45 -1.56
N HIS A 17 29.94 -9.24 -1.85
CA HIS A 17 30.69 -9.18 -3.11
C HIS A 17 29.69 -9.54 -4.25
N PRO A 18 29.98 -9.34 -5.55
CA PRO A 18 28.99 -9.48 -6.63
C PRO A 18 28.23 -10.81 -6.72
N ASP A 19 28.63 -11.80 -5.94
CA ASP A 19 28.03 -13.12 -5.81
C ASP A 19 27.57 -13.39 -4.37
N LEU A 20 26.27 -13.20 -4.07
CA LEU A 20 25.68 -13.69 -2.83
C LEU A 20 25.69 -15.23 -2.85
N PRO A 21 26.38 -15.91 -1.93
CA PRO A 21 26.37 -17.36 -1.88
C PRO A 21 24.94 -17.89 -1.68
N GLU A 22 24.60 -19.02 -2.29
CA GLU A 22 23.29 -19.69 -2.14
C GLU A 22 22.92 -19.90 -0.65
N ARG A 23 23.92 -20.19 0.20
CA ARG A 23 23.72 -20.29 1.65
C ARG A 23 23.24 -18.99 2.28
N SER A 24 23.73 -17.84 1.82
CA SER A 24 23.28 -16.53 2.31
C SER A 24 21.83 -16.25 1.92
N ILE A 25 21.42 -16.67 0.72
CA ILE A 25 20.04 -16.57 0.24
C ILE A 25 19.11 -17.41 1.12
N ASN A 26 19.47 -18.67 1.39
CA ASN A 26 18.71 -19.54 2.30
C ASN A 26 18.66 -19.00 3.73
N MET A 27 19.76 -18.40 4.21
CA MET A 27 19.79 -17.74 5.51
C MET A 27 18.86 -16.53 5.55
N ILE A 28 18.85 -15.69 4.52
CA ILE A 28 17.94 -14.54 4.42
C ILE A 28 16.49 -15.01 4.45
N GLN A 29 16.16 -16.06 3.70
CA GLN A 29 14.81 -16.64 3.69
C GLN A 29 14.35 -17.04 5.09
N ILE A 30 15.14 -17.86 5.80
CA ILE A 30 14.84 -18.30 7.18
C ILE A 30 14.70 -17.10 8.13
N LEU A 31 15.52 -16.07 7.95
CA LEU A 31 15.49 -14.87 8.79
C LEU A 31 14.26 -14.00 8.53
N ILE A 32 13.74 -13.95 7.30
CA ILE A 32 12.46 -13.30 6.97
C ILE A 32 11.33 -14.00 7.71
N SER A 33 11.24 -15.34 7.61
CA SER A 33 10.16 -16.08 8.28
C SER A 33 10.26 -15.93 9.80
N ALA A 34 11.46 -16.04 10.37
CA ALA A 34 11.67 -15.86 11.82
C ALA A 34 11.32 -14.44 12.32
N GLU A 35 11.58 -13.40 11.52
CA GLU A 35 11.18 -12.03 11.85
C GLU A 35 9.65 -11.87 11.79
N CYS A 36 9.00 -12.45 10.79
CA CYS A 36 7.54 -12.45 10.66
C CYS A 36 6.84 -13.20 11.81
N ASP A 37 7.36 -14.36 12.23
CA ASP A 37 6.86 -15.09 13.41
C ASP A 37 6.98 -14.26 14.70
N ALA A 38 8.07 -13.50 14.84
CA ALA A 38 8.27 -12.60 15.96
C ALA A 38 7.29 -11.42 15.94
N ILE A 39 7.01 -10.85 14.75
CA ILE A 39 5.96 -9.85 14.56
C ILE A 39 4.60 -10.42 14.97
N ALA A 40 4.25 -11.60 14.48
CA ALA A 40 2.98 -12.25 14.79
C ALA A 40 2.79 -12.49 16.29
N THR A 41 3.84 -12.97 16.95
CA THR A 41 3.85 -13.17 18.40
C THR A 41 3.63 -11.85 19.14
N GLN A 42 4.33 -10.79 18.74
CA GLN A 42 4.21 -9.48 19.37
C GLN A 42 2.82 -8.86 19.15
N CYS A 43 2.27 -8.94 17.93
CA CYS A 43 0.92 -8.45 17.62
C CYS A 43 -0.16 -9.21 18.40
N THR A 44 0.01 -10.52 18.61
CA THR A 44 -0.94 -11.36 19.37
C THR A 44 -0.87 -11.12 20.88
N MET A 45 0.33 -10.85 21.42
CA MET A 45 0.54 -10.69 22.86
C MET A 45 0.21 -9.28 23.39
N MET A 46 -0.17 -8.35 22.52
CA MET A 46 -0.56 -6.98 22.87
C MET A 46 -1.64 -6.90 23.96
N PRO A 47 -1.53 -6.00 24.97
CA PRO A 47 -0.38 -5.15 25.35
C PRO A 47 0.62 -5.82 26.30
N LEU A 48 0.46 -7.11 26.61
CA LEU A 48 1.28 -7.85 27.58
C LEU A 48 2.69 -8.17 27.06
N CYS A 49 2.99 -7.83 25.81
CA CYS A 49 4.29 -8.07 25.19
C CYS A 49 5.34 -7.14 25.79
N SER A 50 6.17 -7.65 26.71
CA SER A 50 7.35 -6.94 27.26
C SER A 50 8.57 -6.96 26.33
N SER A 51 8.37 -7.39 25.08
CA SER A 51 9.43 -7.57 24.10
C SER A 51 9.96 -6.23 23.62
N SER A 52 11.24 -5.96 23.88
CA SER A 52 11.95 -4.81 23.31
C SER A 52 12.49 -5.08 21.90
N LEU A 53 12.07 -6.17 21.25
CA LEU A 53 12.60 -6.64 19.98
C LEU A 53 12.53 -5.56 18.90
N PHE A 54 11.42 -4.82 18.85
CA PHE A 54 11.21 -3.74 17.90
C PHE A 54 11.14 -2.36 18.57
N ASN A 55 11.54 -2.23 19.84
CA ASN A 55 11.54 -0.95 20.52
C ASN A 55 12.66 -0.04 19.97
N ASP A 56 12.25 1.13 19.52
CA ASP A 56 13.07 2.09 18.78
C ASP A 56 13.71 3.18 19.63
N GLU A 57 13.57 3.17 20.96
CA GLU A 57 14.08 4.25 21.83
C GLU A 57 15.61 4.42 21.83
N VAL A 58 16.38 3.47 21.30
CA VAL A 58 17.84 3.57 21.24
C VAL A 58 18.30 3.83 19.81
N VAL A 59 18.13 5.05 19.29
CA VAL A 59 18.76 5.42 17.99
C VAL A 59 20.28 5.28 18.12
N SER A 60 20.80 4.15 17.68
CA SER A 60 22.22 3.84 17.60
C SER A 60 22.45 2.99 16.35
N PRO A 61 23.70 2.84 15.86
CA PRO A 61 24.04 1.88 14.82
C PRO A 61 23.62 0.43 15.12
N GLU A 62 23.13 0.15 16.35
CA GLU A 62 22.74 -1.16 16.85
C GLU A 62 21.22 -1.42 16.82
N THR A 63 20.38 -0.42 16.51
CA THR A 63 18.93 -0.61 16.36
C THR A 63 18.53 -0.67 14.91
N VAL A 64 17.99 -1.83 14.52
CA VAL A 64 17.59 -2.08 13.14
C VAL A 64 16.08 -2.32 13.08
N PRO A 65 15.34 -1.58 12.23
CA PRO A 65 13.89 -1.75 12.09
C PRO A 65 13.53 -3.15 11.56
N ALA A 66 12.25 -3.53 11.70
CA ALA A 66 11.75 -4.75 11.05
C ALA A 66 11.77 -4.59 9.52
N GLY A 67 11.85 -5.71 8.80
CA GLY A 67 11.94 -5.72 7.33
C GLY A 67 13.37 -5.62 6.80
N LEU A 68 14.39 -5.68 7.65
CA LEU A 68 15.79 -5.58 7.25
C LEU A 68 16.21 -6.62 6.22
N PHE A 69 15.80 -7.87 6.43
CA PHE A 69 16.18 -8.97 5.54
C PHE A 69 15.51 -8.82 4.17
N VAL A 70 14.28 -8.29 4.12
CA VAL A 70 13.61 -7.89 2.88
C VAL A 70 14.36 -6.74 2.19
N LYS A 71 14.79 -5.74 2.96
CA LYS A 71 15.55 -4.59 2.43
C LYS A 71 16.87 -5.01 1.78
N VAL A 72 17.59 -5.96 2.37
CA VAL A 72 18.84 -6.52 1.78
C VAL A 72 18.56 -7.08 0.39
N LEU A 73 17.50 -7.87 0.22
CA LEU A 73 17.13 -8.40 -1.10
C LEU A 73 16.84 -7.28 -2.09
N GLY A 74 16.14 -6.22 -1.66
CA GLY A 74 15.88 -5.04 -2.48
C GLY A 74 17.15 -4.30 -2.91
N ASP A 75 18.15 -4.20 -2.04
CA ASP A 75 19.43 -3.56 -2.39
C ASP A 75 20.17 -4.34 -3.48
N VAL A 76 20.13 -5.66 -3.44
CA VAL A 76 20.73 -6.52 -4.47
C VAL A 76 20.01 -6.42 -5.82
N ILE A 77 18.68 -6.33 -5.82
CA ILE A 77 17.85 -6.18 -7.04
C ILE A 77 18.19 -4.89 -7.80
N GLY A 78 18.71 -3.86 -7.12
CA GLY A 78 19.11 -2.59 -7.75
C GLY A 78 20.53 -2.56 -8.32
N GLU A 79 21.42 -3.43 -7.84
CA GLU A 79 22.86 -3.34 -8.10
C GLU A 79 23.39 -4.44 -9.04
N SER A 80 22.74 -5.61 -9.10
CA SER A 80 23.23 -6.76 -9.87
C SER A 80 22.13 -7.47 -10.67
N HIS A 81 22.27 -7.45 -12.01
CA HIS A 81 21.35 -8.13 -12.93
C HIS A 81 21.32 -9.66 -12.74
N SER A 82 22.45 -10.28 -12.37
CA SER A 82 22.56 -11.75 -12.24
C SER A 82 21.78 -12.29 -11.03
N TYR A 83 21.61 -11.49 -9.99
CA TYR A 83 20.98 -11.91 -8.73
C TYR A 83 19.58 -11.32 -8.51
N SER A 84 19.16 -10.38 -9.35
CA SER A 84 17.82 -9.79 -9.29
C SER A 84 16.72 -10.85 -9.36
N HIS A 85 16.86 -11.82 -10.27
CA HIS A 85 15.95 -12.96 -10.39
C HIS A 85 15.89 -13.79 -9.10
N ILE A 86 17.04 -14.17 -8.55
CA ILE A 86 17.11 -15.02 -7.35
C ILE A 86 16.48 -14.30 -6.14
N CYS A 87 16.76 -13.00 -5.99
CA CYS A 87 16.17 -12.20 -4.92
C CYS A 87 14.64 -12.06 -5.09
N ALA A 88 14.17 -11.83 -6.32
CA ALA A 88 12.74 -11.81 -6.64
C ALA A 88 12.07 -13.16 -6.35
N GLN A 89 12.76 -14.28 -6.62
CA GLN A 89 12.28 -15.62 -6.30
C GLN A 89 12.18 -15.85 -4.79
N VAL A 90 13.13 -15.39 -3.99
CA VAL A 90 13.01 -15.45 -2.51
C VAL A 90 11.81 -14.63 -2.03
N LEU A 91 11.65 -13.41 -2.54
CA LEU A 91 10.50 -12.57 -2.18
C LEU A 91 9.19 -13.24 -2.57
N TRP A 92 9.14 -13.91 -3.73
CA TRP A 92 8.00 -14.70 -4.14
C TRP A 92 7.70 -15.86 -3.19
N LEU A 93 8.71 -16.61 -2.75
CA LEU A 93 8.55 -17.73 -1.82
C LEU A 93 8.10 -17.26 -0.43
N GLU A 94 8.57 -16.09 0.02
CA GLU A 94 8.26 -15.54 1.35
C GLU A 94 7.05 -14.59 1.36
N LYS A 95 6.43 -14.31 0.20
CA LYS A 95 5.36 -13.31 0.09
C LYS A 95 4.22 -13.58 1.05
N ASP A 96 3.80 -14.83 1.19
CA ASP A 96 2.62 -15.18 2.00
C ASP A 96 2.91 -14.88 3.47
N VAL A 97 4.10 -15.20 3.95
CA VAL A 97 4.52 -14.96 5.34
C VAL A 97 4.61 -13.46 5.62
N VAL A 98 5.18 -12.68 4.70
CA VAL A 98 5.32 -11.22 4.84
C VAL A 98 3.97 -10.51 4.75
N LEU A 99 3.18 -10.80 3.71
CA LEU A 99 1.89 -10.16 3.46
C LEU A 99 0.87 -10.51 4.56
N ASN A 100 0.85 -11.76 5.03
CA ASN A 100 0.02 -12.13 6.18
C ASN A 100 0.45 -11.36 7.43
N SER A 101 1.76 -11.23 7.70
CA SER A 101 2.26 -10.46 8.84
C SER A 101 1.86 -8.98 8.80
N ILE A 102 1.83 -8.37 7.61
CA ILE A 102 1.35 -7.00 7.40
C ILE A 102 -0.15 -6.88 7.70
N LEU A 103 -0.94 -7.89 7.31
CA LEU A 103 -2.39 -7.91 7.48
C LEU A 103 -2.88 -8.43 8.85
N LEU A 104 -1.98 -8.93 9.70
CA LEU A 104 -2.34 -9.43 11.03
C LEU A 104 -3.13 -8.38 11.81
N GLU A 105 -4.21 -8.82 12.44
CA GLU A 105 -4.94 -7.94 13.34
C GLU A 105 -4.10 -7.61 14.57
N CYS A 106 -4.04 -6.33 14.93
CA CYS A 106 -3.32 -5.86 16.11
C CYS A 106 -3.99 -4.60 16.62
N GLY A 107 -4.27 -4.56 17.94
CA GLY A 107 -4.94 -3.42 18.56
C GLY A 107 -4.16 -2.11 18.44
N ASP A 108 -4.83 -0.98 18.60
CA ASP A 108 -4.18 0.34 18.49
C ASP A 108 -3.20 0.59 19.67
N PRO A 109 -1.90 0.89 19.41
CA PRO A 109 -0.94 1.28 20.44
C PRO A 109 -1.37 2.47 21.32
N GLU A 110 -2.23 3.36 20.81
CA GLU A 110 -2.73 4.51 21.57
C GLU A 110 -3.66 4.09 22.72
N ILE A 111 -4.35 2.95 22.59
CA ILE A 111 -5.20 2.38 23.65
C ILE A 111 -4.36 1.70 24.74
N THR A 112 -3.15 1.25 24.40
CA THR A 112 -2.31 0.43 25.29
C THR A 112 -1.31 1.22 26.13
N GLY A 113 -1.31 2.55 26.05
CA GLY A 113 -0.52 3.41 26.92
C GLY A 113 0.88 3.79 26.41
N GLY A 114 1.14 3.61 25.11
CA GLY A 114 2.31 4.22 24.44
C GLY A 114 3.62 3.41 24.41
N ASP A 115 3.67 2.23 25.05
CA ASP A 115 4.89 1.40 25.11
C ASP A 115 5.03 0.39 23.95
N PHE A 116 4.04 0.31 23.06
CA PHE A 116 4.06 -0.62 21.93
C PHE A 116 4.52 0.04 20.63
N VAL A 117 5.58 -0.50 20.04
CA VAL A 117 5.98 -0.19 18.65
C VAL A 117 5.37 -1.23 17.72
N ASP A 118 4.63 -0.77 16.71
CA ASP A 118 4.07 -1.63 15.67
C ASP A 118 5.11 -1.94 14.57
N PRO A 119 5.69 -3.15 14.53
CA PRO A 119 6.76 -3.47 13.58
C PRO A 119 6.26 -3.64 12.14
N ARG A 120 4.95 -3.87 11.96
CA ARG A 120 4.33 -4.09 10.64
C ARG A 120 4.51 -2.88 9.73
N CYS A 121 4.55 -1.67 10.30
CA CYS A 121 4.77 -0.42 9.56
C CYS A 121 6.14 -0.45 8.85
N THR A 122 7.20 -0.80 9.59
CA THR A 122 8.56 -0.85 9.03
C THR A 122 8.77 -2.02 8.09
N LEU A 123 8.12 -3.17 8.34
CA LEU A 123 8.11 -4.31 7.42
C LEU A 123 7.45 -3.94 6.09
N LEU A 124 6.26 -3.32 6.13
CA LEU A 124 5.54 -2.88 4.94
C LEU A 124 6.39 -1.90 4.13
N GLU A 125 7.02 -0.93 4.77
CA GLU A 125 7.91 0.01 4.08
C GLU A 125 9.05 -0.69 3.34
N ALA A 126 9.78 -1.58 4.03
CA ALA A 126 10.89 -2.33 3.44
C ALA A 126 10.43 -3.18 2.25
N TRP A 127 9.26 -3.82 2.37
CA TRP A 127 8.63 -4.57 1.30
C TRP A 127 8.32 -3.70 0.08
N LEU A 128 7.66 -2.56 0.29
CA LEU A 128 7.25 -1.67 -0.80
C LEU A 128 8.42 -1.02 -1.52
N LEU A 129 9.48 -0.64 -0.79
CA LEU A 129 10.72 -0.15 -1.38
C LEU A 129 11.36 -1.23 -2.26
N CYS A 130 11.34 -2.48 -1.82
CA CYS A 130 11.83 -3.62 -2.61
C CYS A 130 10.98 -3.84 -3.87
N MET A 131 9.66 -3.85 -3.75
CA MET A 131 8.76 -4.00 -4.90
C MET A 131 8.90 -2.85 -5.91
N SER A 132 9.10 -1.62 -5.44
CA SER A 132 9.35 -0.46 -6.32
C SER A 132 10.62 -0.62 -7.15
N LYS A 133 11.67 -1.21 -6.56
CA LYS A 133 12.90 -1.56 -7.29
C LYS A 133 12.66 -2.66 -8.32
N ILE A 134 11.85 -3.68 -7.99
CA ILE A 134 11.45 -4.72 -8.95
C ILE A 134 10.71 -4.11 -10.13
N VAL A 135 9.73 -3.24 -9.89
CA VAL A 135 9.00 -2.55 -10.97
C VAL A 135 9.94 -1.71 -11.85
N SER A 136 10.92 -1.04 -11.23
CA SER A 136 11.88 -0.19 -11.94
C SER A 136 12.95 -0.98 -12.68
N SER A 137 13.24 -2.20 -12.24
CA SER A 137 14.19 -3.10 -12.90
C SER A 137 13.61 -3.54 -14.23
N LYS A 138 14.16 -3.03 -15.33
CA LYS A 138 13.71 -3.30 -16.71
C LYS A 138 14.06 -4.73 -17.16
N HIS A 139 13.53 -5.74 -16.48
CA HIS A 139 13.66 -7.12 -16.92
C HIS A 139 12.82 -7.30 -18.20
N SER A 140 13.51 -7.52 -19.32
CA SER A 140 12.94 -7.60 -20.68
C SER A 140 11.96 -8.77 -20.91
N THR A 141 11.77 -9.62 -19.90
CA THR A 141 10.73 -10.63 -19.81
C THR A 141 10.38 -10.73 -18.34
N VAL A 142 9.37 -10.00 -17.89
CA VAL A 142 8.95 -10.10 -16.50
C VAL A 142 8.28 -11.45 -16.31
N GLU A 143 8.81 -12.25 -15.40
CA GLU A 143 8.33 -13.61 -15.19
C GLU A 143 6.93 -13.60 -14.56
N PRO A 144 6.06 -14.57 -14.86
CA PRO A 144 4.68 -14.58 -14.37
C PRO A 144 4.55 -14.51 -12.84
N PHE A 145 5.54 -15.04 -12.11
CA PHE A 145 5.54 -14.96 -10.65
C PHE A 145 5.81 -13.53 -10.15
N VAL A 146 6.62 -12.74 -10.85
CA VAL A 146 6.86 -11.33 -10.51
C VAL A 146 5.58 -10.52 -10.75
N GLU A 147 4.84 -10.82 -11.81
CA GLU A 147 3.50 -10.23 -12.05
C GLU A 147 2.58 -10.45 -10.87
N THR A 148 2.49 -11.70 -10.44
CA THR A 148 1.63 -12.11 -9.34
C THR A 148 2.10 -11.51 -8.01
N LEU A 149 3.41 -11.45 -7.77
CA LEU A 149 3.99 -10.83 -6.57
C LEU A 149 3.58 -9.37 -6.42
N LEU A 150 3.69 -8.61 -7.52
CA LEU A 150 3.36 -7.19 -7.54
C LEU A 150 1.85 -6.95 -7.46
N SER A 151 1.05 -7.78 -8.15
CA SER A 151 -0.41 -7.69 -8.08
C SER A 151 -0.93 -7.99 -6.68
N GLU A 152 -0.45 -9.06 -6.03
CA GLU A 152 -0.84 -9.41 -4.66
C GLU A 152 -0.39 -8.34 -3.65
N THR A 153 0.81 -7.77 -3.82
CA THR A 153 1.24 -6.63 -3.00
C THR A 153 0.28 -5.45 -3.14
N CYS A 154 -0.16 -5.15 -4.37
CA CYS A 154 -1.12 -4.09 -4.60
C CYS A 154 -2.51 -4.41 -4.00
N VAL A 155 -2.96 -5.67 -4.06
CA VAL A 155 -4.20 -6.11 -3.39
C VAL A 155 -4.13 -5.85 -1.88
N VAL A 156 -2.99 -6.16 -1.24
CA VAL A 156 -2.78 -5.90 0.19
C VAL A 156 -2.86 -4.40 0.50
N LEU A 157 -2.22 -3.55 -0.29
CA LEU A 157 -2.32 -2.09 -0.12
C LEU A 157 -3.74 -1.56 -0.24
N LEU A 158 -4.48 -2.01 -1.26
CA LEU A 158 -5.87 -1.58 -1.45
C LEU A 158 -6.75 -2.09 -0.30
N SER A 159 -6.50 -3.32 0.17
CA SER A 159 -7.17 -3.89 1.35
C SER A 159 -6.94 -3.05 2.60
N LEU A 160 -5.70 -2.59 2.84
CA LEU A 160 -5.39 -1.69 3.95
C LEU A 160 -6.19 -0.38 3.89
N LEU A 161 -6.39 0.18 2.69
CA LEU A 161 -7.24 1.37 2.52
C LEU A 161 -8.70 1.10 2.88
N PHE A 162 -9.24 -0.08 2.53
CA PHE A 162 -10.59 -0.49 2.90
C PHE A 162 -10.73 -0.85 4.39
N SER A 163 -9.67 -1.30 5.04
CA SER A 163 -9.63 -1.64 6.46
C SER A 163 -9.51 -0.43 7.38
N LYS A 164 -9.15 0.75 6.87
CA LYS A 164 -9.13 1.97 7.68
C LYS A 164 -10.53 2.56 7.81
N THR A 165 -10.96 2.85 9.05
CA THR A 165 -12.19 3.60 9.27
C THR A 165 -11.93 5.07 8.94
N VAL A 166 -12.76 5.64 8.07
CA VAL A 166 -12.72 7.06 7.68
C VAL A 166 -13.43 7.94 8.73
N ALA A 167 -13.51 7.47 9.97
CA ALA A 167 -14.24 8.12 11.05
C ALA A 167 -13.49 9.35 11.59
N THR A 168 -14.28 10.27 12.14
CA THR A 168 -13.82 11.57 12.62
C THR A 168 -13.16 11.49 13.99
N THR A 169 -13.51 10.52 14.85
CA THR A 169 -12.99 10.46 16.23
C THR A 169 -11.82 9.48 16.39
N GLN A 170 -10.92 9.77 17.34
CA GLN A 170 -9.81 8.88 17.73
C GLN A 170 -10.32 7.55 18.33
N GLU A 171 -11.45 7.59 19.05
CA GLU A 171 -12.06 6.40 19.65
C GLU A 171 -12.58 5.40 18.59
N ASP A 172 -13.11 5.90 17.48
CA ASP A 172 -13.54 5.05 16.37
C ASP A 172 -12.34 4.47 15.60
N ARG A 173 -11.27 5.25 15.43
CA ARG A 173 -10.02 4.79 14.78
C ARG A 173 -9.27 3.76 15.62
N GLY A 174 -9.32 3.86 16.96
CA GLY A 174 -8.70 2.89 17.86
C GLY A 174 -9.37 1.51 17.86
N LYS A 175 -10.55 1.40 17.23
CA LYS A 175 -11.26 0.14 17.00
C LYS A 175 -10.88 -0.52 15.67
N ASP A 176 -10.04 0.13 14.84
CA ASP A 176 -9.57 -0.45 13.58
C ASP A 176 -8.68 -1.67 13.90
N PRO A 177 -9.00 -2.87 13.39
CA PRO A 177 -8.22 -4.06 13.69
C PRO A 177 -6.87 -4.10 12.94
N CYS A 178 -6.64 -3.19 11.98
CA CYS A 178 -5.57 -3.29 10.99
C CYS A 178 -4.36 -2.40 11.28
N LEU A 179 -3.33 -2.53 10.43
CA LEU A 179 -2.15 -1.67 10.39
C LEU A 179 -2.53 -0.18 10.42
N SER A 180 -1.83 0.61 11.25
CA SER A 180 -1.94 2.07 11.19
C SER A 180 -1.35 2.59 9.88
N LEU A 181 -2.09 3.46 9.18
CA LEU A 181 -1.63 4.15 7.97
C LEU A 181 -1.15 5.57 8.26
N ASP A 182 -0.95 5.96 9.52
CA ASP A 182 -0.47 7.30 9.88
C ASP A 182 1.07 7.40 9.85
N GLY A 183 1.76 6.35 9.37
CA GLY A 183 3.21 6.28 9.35
C GLY A 183 3.87 6.60 7.99
N PRO A 184 5.21 6.73 7.96
CA PRO A 184 5.96 7.04 6.75
C PRO A 184 5.92 5.97 5.65
N HIS A 185 5.63 4.71 6.00
CA HIS A 185 5.42 3.62 5.04
C HIS A 185 4.33 3.95 3.99
N THR A 186 3.44 4.90 4.28
CA THR A 186 2.48 5.41 3.30
C THR A 186 3.11 6.15 2.13
N LEU A 187 4.27 6.78 2.29
CA LEU A 187 5.01 7.37 1.17
C LEU A 187 5.58 6.28 0.26
N ALA A 188 6.15 5.22 0.85
CA ALA A 188 6.60 4.04 0.08
C ALA A 188 5.43 3.36 -0.65
N ALA A 189 4.22 3.38 -0.06
CA ALA A 189 3.02 2.88 -0.73
C ALA A 189 2.64 3.73 -1.95
N MET A 190 2.72 5.06 -1.84
CA MET A 190 2.44 5.94 -2.98
C MET A 190 3.50 5.82 -4.08
N GLU A 191 4.78 5.71 -3.72
CA GLU A 191 5.90 5.47 -4.64
C GLU A 191 5.68 4.16 -5.41
N PHE A 192 5.38 3.08 -4.69
CA PHE A 192 5.09 1.78 -5.29
C PHE A 192 3.85 1.81 -6.20
N LEU A 193 2.73 2.35 -5.73
CA LEU A 193 1.49 2.41 -6.52
C LEU A 193 1.68 3.20 -7.81
N SER A 194 2.37 4.34 -7.74
CA SER A 194 2.68 5.13 -8.93
C SER A 194 3.56 4.34 -9.90
N ALA A 195 4.66 3.75 -9.43
CA ALA A 195 5.55 2.96 -10.27
C ALA A 195 4.83 1.76 -10.91
N PHE A 196 4.11 0.97 -10.12
CA PHE A 196 3.38 -0.21 -10.56
C PHE A 196 2.34 0.14 -11.63
N LEU A 197 1.46 1.11 -11.36
CA LEU A 197 0.42 1.51 -12.31
C LEU A 197 1.01 2.14 -13.58
N SER A 198 2.04 2.97 -13.46
CA SER A 198 2.71 3.57 -14.62
C SER A 198 3.38 2.54 -15.52
N SER A 199 3.88 1.44 -14.94
CA SER A 199 4.46 0.35 -15.73
C SER A 199 3.40 -0.40 -16.54
N GLY A 200 2.13 -0.38 -16.12
CA GLY A 200 1.05 -1.19 -16.67
C GLY A 200 1.21 -2.70 -16.43
N PHE A 201 2.33 -3.13 -15.86
CA PHE A 201 2.66 -4.51 -15.61
C PHE A 201 1.80 -5.07 -14.48
N GLY A 202 1.21 -6.25 -14.66
CA GLY A 202 0.35 -6.87 -13.65
C GLY A 202 -0.98 -6.16 -13.40
N PHE A 203 -1.30 -5.08 -14.12
CA PHE A 203 -2.54 -4.35 -13.91
C PHE A 203 -3.78 -5.19 -14.27
N GLN A 204 -3.71 -5.98 -15.33
CA GLN A 204 -4.77 -6.92 -15.71
C GLN A 204 -4.94 -8.02 -14.65
N ALA A 205 -3.83 -8.63 -14.20
CA ALA A 205 -3.85 -9.62 -13.13
C ALA A 205 -4.44 -9.06 -11.83
N LEU A 206 -4.04 -7.84 -11.43
CA LEU A 206 -4.61 -7.12 -10.30
C LEU A 206 -6.11 -6.90 -10.46
N SER A 207 -6.54 -6.36 -11.62
CA SER A 207 -7.95 -6.07 -11.89
C SER A 207 -8.80 -7.33 -11.75
N GLU A 208 -8.32 -8.45 -12.29
CA GLU A 208 -9.00 -9.74 -12.22
C GLU A 208 -9.02 -10.31 -10.79
N GLN A 209 -7.90 -10.25 -10.06
CA GLN A 209 -7.84 -10.68 -8.65
C GLN A 209 -8.83 -9.90 -7.78
N LEU A 210 -8.89 -8.57 -7.93
CA LEU A 210 -9.84 -7.74 -7.19
C LEU A 210 -11.29 -8.10 -7.53
N ARG A 211 -11.60 -8.32 -8.82
CA ARG A 211 -12.93 -8.71 -9.29
C ARG A 211 -13.37 -10.05 -8.71
N LEU A 212 -12.46 -11.01 -8.55
CA LEU A 212 -12.75 -12.34 -8.00
C LEU A 212 -12.89 -12.32 -6.47
N ASN A 213 -12.07 -11.51 -5.79
CA ASN A 213 -11.99 -11.52 -4.33
C ASN A 213 -13.01 -10.59 -3.66
N ILE A 214 -13.49 -9.55 -4.34
CA ILE A 214 -14.44 -8.59 -3.79
C ILE A 214 -15.75 -8.71 -4.55
N SER A 215 -16.83 -9.02 -3.83
CA SER A 215 -18.19 -9.07 -4.37
C SER A 215 -18.91 -7.75 -4.14
N PHE A 216 -19.44 -7.15 -5.20
CA PHE A 216 -20.04 -5.81 -5.15
C PHE A 216 -21.24 -5.70 -6.10
N ASP A 217 -22.17 -4.84 -5.71
CA ASP A 217 -23.37 -4.58 -6.48
C ASP A 217 -23.07 -3.40 -7.41
N PHE A 218 -23.04 -3.66 -8.71
CA PHE A 218 -22.93 -2.61 -9.71
C PHE A 218 -24.27 -1.88 -9.83
N PRO A 219 -24.26 -0.54 -9.80
CA PRO A 219 -25.39 0.18 -10.37
C PRO A 219 -25.49 -0.24 -11.84
N SER A 220 -26.70 -0.38 -12.36
CA SER A 220 -26.96 -0.70 -13.76
C SER A 220 -26.48 0.45 -14.66
N LEU A 221 -25.17 0.58 -14.83
CA LEU A 221 -24.51 1.58 -15.63
C LEU A 221 -24.21 0.98 -17.01
N PRO A 222 -24.65 1.63 -18.10
CA PRO A 222 -24.57 1.08 -19.46
C PRO A 222 -23.13 0.96 -20.03
N PHE A 223 -22.10 1.37 -19.27
CA PHE A 223 -20.74 1.53 -19.77
C PHE A 223 -19.66 0.70 -19.06
N CYS A 224 -20.01 -0.08 -18.02
CA CYS A 224 -19.01 -0.85 -17.28
C CYS A 224 -18.98 -2.31 -17.77
N ASP A 225 -18.07 -2.60 -18.70
CA ASP A 225 -17.74 -3.99 -19.04
C ASP A 225 -17.12 -4.71 -17.84
N ALA A 226 -17.30 -6.02 -17.74
CA ALA A 226 -16.75 -6.87 -16.69
C ALA A 226 -15.22 -6.73 -16.56
N SER A 227 -14.55 -6.41 -17.66
CA SER A 227 -13.11 -6.14 -17.72
C SER A 227 -12.66 -4.93 -16.91
N LEU A 228 -13.57 -3.96 -16.65
CA LEU A 228 -13.25 -2.73 -15.92
C LEU A 228 -13.51 -2.85 -14.42
N HIS A 229 -14.14 -3.93 -13.97
CA HIS A 229 -14.61 -4.08 -12.60
C HIS A 229 -13.49 -3.91 -11.56
N GLY A 230 -12.31 -4.49 -11.79
CA GLY A 230 -11.16 -4.29 -10.90
C GLY A 230 -10.65 -2.86 -10.89
N SER A 231 -10.66 -2.17 -12.03
CA SER A 231 -10.30 -0.74 -12.10
C SER A 231 -11.25 0.11 -11.27
N VAL A 232 -12.55 -0.22 -11.27
CA VAL A 232 -13.53 0.49 -10.44
C VAL A 232 -13.24 0.32 -8.94
N ILE A 233 -12.82 -0.87 -8.50
CA ILE A 233 -12.39 -1.11 -7.12
C ILE A 233 -11.14 -0.27 -6.77
N ILE A 234 -10.14 -0.23 -7.67
CA ILE A 234 -8.93 0.60 -7.48
C ILE A 234 -9.32 2.07 -7.29
N GLY A 235 -10.18 2.61 -8.17
CA GLY A 235 -10.66 3.99 -8.06
C GLY A 235 -11.41 4.25 -6.74
N ALA A 236 -12.21 3.28 -6.26
CA ALA A 236 -12.90 3.41 -4.99
C ALA A 236 -11.93 3.46 -3.79
N ALA A 237 -10.90 2.61 -3.79
CA ALA A 237 -9.83 2.66 -2.79
C ALA A 237 -9.08 4.01 -2.80
N LEU A 238 -8.77 4.55 -3.99
CA LEU A 238 -8.11 5.87 -4.11
C LEU A 238 -8.98 7.02 -3.58
N PHE A 239 -10.29 6.96 -3.78
CA PHE A 239 -11.18 7.93 -3.15
C PHE A 239 -11.20 7.79 -1.63
N ARG A 240 -11.21 6.56 -1.12
CA ARG A 240 -11.17 6.29 0.32
C ARG A 240 -9.88 6.80 0.97
N ALA A 241 -8.74 6.61 0.30
CA ALA A 241 -7.47 7.24 0.65
C ALA A 241 -7.62 8.76 0.83
N MET A 242 -8.30 9.42 -0.12
CA MET A 242 -8.52 10.88 -0.11
C MET A 242 -9.53 11.37 0.91
N GLN A 243 -10.52 10.55 1.28
CA GLN A 243 -11.50 10.89 2.31
C GLN A 243 -10.94 10.78 3.74
N GLY A 244 -9.79 10.12 3.92
CA GLY A 244 -9.12 10.13 5.21
C GLY A 244 -8.43 8.84 5.63
N ALA A 245 -8.46 7.79 4.81
CA ALA A 245 -7.69 6.59 5.09
C ALA A 245 -6.17 6.84 5.02
N LEU A 246 -5.72 7.83 4.23
CA LEU A 246 -4.32 8.28 4.22
C LEU A 246 -4.10 9.56 5.02
N PRO A 247 -2.86 9.78 5.51
CA PRO A 247 -2.46 11.00 6.18
C PRO A 247 -2.24 12.14 5.16
N PRO A 248 -2.26 13.41 5.60
CA PRO A 248 -2.18 14.55 4.70
C PRO A 248 -0.96 14.59 3.78
N TRP A 249 0.20 14.09 4.22
CA TRP A 249 1.42 14.08 3.40
C TRP A 249 1.39 13.03 2.30
N ALA A 250 0.86 11.83 2.55
CA ALA A 250 0.72 10.79 1.51
C ALA A 250 -0.29 11.23 0.43
N VAL A 251 -1.32 11.98 0.84
CA VAL A 251 -2.30 12.61 -0.07
C VAL A 251 -1.63 13.60 -1.05
N GLU A 252 -0.45 14.13 -0.75
CA GLU A 252 0.28 15.01 -1.67
C GLU A 252 0.82 14.27 -2.90
N SER A 253 1.07 12.96 -2.80
CA SER A 253 1.55 12.10 -3.90
C SER A 253 0.42 11.52 -4.77
N ILE A 254 -0.84 11.70 -4.36
CA ILE A 254 -2.01 11.14 -5.07
C ILE A 254 -2.12 11.58 -6.54
N PRO A 255 -1.80 12.82 -6.95
CA PRO A 255 -1.75 13.19 -8.37
C PRO A 255 -0.95 12.24 -9.26
N GLU A 256 0.21 11.80 -8.78
CA GLU A 256 1.10 10.89 -9.52
C GLU A 256 0.47 9.50 -9.62
N VAL A 257 -0.22 9.05 -8.56
CA VAL A 257 -0.97 7.78 -8.56
C VAL A 257 -2.16 7.82 -9.53
N TYR A 258 -2.93 8.92 -9.59
CA TYR A 258 -4.03 9.05 -10.57
C TYR A 258 -3.51 9.13 -12.01
N SER A 259 -2.40 9.81 -12.26
CA SER A 259 -1.76 9.85 -13.58
C SER A 259 -1.28 8.47 -14.02
N ALA A 260 -0.67 7.72 -13.09
CA ALA A 260 -0.27 6.34 -13.29
C ALA A 260 -1.49 5.43 -13.55
N PHE A 261 -2.57 5.61 -12.81
CA PHE A 261 -3.82 4.86 -12.98
C PHE A 261 -4.49 5.15 -14.34
N PHE A 262 -4.47 6.40 -14.79
CA PHE A 262 -4.90 6.77 -16.14
C PHE A 262 -4.05 6.09 -17.22
N THR A 263 -2.73 5.99 -16.99
CA THR A 263 -1.85 5.23 -17.88
C THR A 263 -2.21 3.74 -17.92
N ALA A 264 -2.42 3.13 -16.74
CA ALA A 264 -2.77 1.72 -16.61
C ALA A 264 -4.10 1.34 -17.27
N THR A 265 -5.07 2.27 -17.26
CA THR A 265 -6.37 2.13 -17.92
C THR A 265 -6.34 2.43 -19.42
N GLY A 266 -5.15 2.60 -20.02
CA GLY A 266 -4.96 2.73 -21.46
C GLY A 266 -5.05 4.16 -22.00
N ARG A 267 -4.93 5.18 -21.12
CA ARG A 267 -4.93 6.60 -21.50
C ARG A 267 -6.16 7.06 -22.29
N ASN A 268 -7.32 6.48 -22.01
CA ASN A 268 -8.59 6.88 -22.61
C ASN A 268 -9.37 7.76 -21.62
N PRO A 269 -9.51 9.08 -21.88
CA PRO A 269 -10.16 10.00 -20.93
C PRO A 269 -11.60 9.61 -20.59
N GLU A 270 -12.38 9.24 -21.60
CA GLU A 270 -13.79 8.87 -21.43
C GLU A 270 -13.94 7.56 -20.63
N LEU A 271 -13.10 6.57 -20.91
CA LEU A 271 -13.05 5.32 -20.16
C LEU A 271 -12.65 5.58 -18.70
N PHE A 272 -11.63 6.39 -18.48
CA PHE A 272 -11.17 6.74 -17.14
C PHE A 272 -12.23 7.50 -16.35
N GLY A 273 -12.93 8.44 -16.99
CA GLY A 273 -14.09 9.13 -16.42
C GLY A 273 -15.20 8.16 -16.03
N ALA A 274 -15.52 7.18 -16.88
CA ALA A 274 -16.52 6.14 -16.57
C ALA A 274 -16.11 5.23 -15.40
N VAL A 275 -14.83 4.86 -15.33
CA VAL A 275 -14.26 4.12 -14.19
C VAL A 275 -14.44 4.92 -12.90
N LEU A 276 -14.02 6.20 -12.88
CA LEU A 276 -14.14 7.04 -11.69
C LEU A 276 -15.59 7.32 -11.31
N ARG A 277 -16.50 7.48 -12.28
CA ARG A 277 -17.93 7.58 -12.00
C ARG A 277 -18.43 6.35 -11.26
N SER A 278 -18.14 5.18 -11.80
CA SER A 278 -18.55 3.90 -11.22
C SER A 278 -17.93 3.71 -9.83
N SER A 279 -16.68 4.15 -9.63
CA SER A 279 -15.98 4.05 -8.34
C SER A 279 -16.67 4.85 -7.23
N MET A 280 -17.38 5.94 -7.57
CA MET A 280 -18.16 6.71 -6.60
C MET A 280 -19.49 6.02 -6.21
N GLU A 281 -19.91 5.00 -6.94
CA GLU A 281 -21.26 4.41 -6.81
C GLU A 281 -21.26 2.92 -6.41
N ILE A 282 -20.15 2.19 -6.55
CA ILE A 282 -20.10 0.76 -6.21
C ILE A 282 -20.28 0.50 -4.72
N ARG A 283 -21.16 -0.46 -4.40
CA ARG A 283 -21.49 -0.89 -3.04
C ARG A 283 -21.00 -2.31 -2.78
N LEU A 284 -20.54 -2.57 -1.57
CA LEU A 284 -20.19 -3.93 -1.16
C LEU A 284 -21.46 -4.80 -1.20
N SER A 285 -21.40 -5.95 -1.86
CA SER A 285 -22.57 -6.79 -2.05
C SER A 285 -23.05 -7.37 -0.71
N GLU A 286 -24.36 -7.53 -0.56
CA GLU A 286 -24.98 -8.22 0.59
C GLU A 286 -24.49 -9.67 0.76
N ARG A 287 -23.96 -10.27 -0.33
CA ARG A 287 -23.40 -11.62 -0.33
C ARG A 287 -21.92 -11.66 0.05
N SER A 288 -21.27 -10.51 0.14
CA SER A 288 -19.84 -10.43 0.45
C SER A 288 -19.57 -10.82 1.90
N THR A 289 -18.52 -11.59 2.14
CA THR A 289 -18.18 -12.04 3.50
C THR A 289 -17.48 -10.94 4.29
N MET A 290 -16.52 -10.20 3.71
CA MET A 290 -15.88 -9.01 4.28
C MET A 290 -15.09 -8.20 3.23
N CYS A 291 -14.89 -6.89 3.45
CA CYS A 291 -13.94 -6.02 2.75
C CYS A 291 -13.40 -4.96 3.71
N GLY A 292 -12.43 -5.32 4.53
CA GLY A 292 -11.94 -4.46 5.61
C GLY A 292 -13.06 -4.04 6.55
N VAL A 293 -13.17 -2.73 6.83
CA VAL A 293 -14.23 -2.17 7.69
C VAL A 293 -15.49 -1.74 6.91
N VAL A 294 -15.52 -1.95 5.59
CA VAL A 294 -16.69 -1.61 4.76
C VAL A 294 -17.80 -2.61 5.03
N GLN A 295 -18.97 -2.12 5.45
CA GLN A 295 -20.12 -2.98 5.71
C GLN A 295 -20.88 -3.30 4.42
N ARG A 296 -21.67 -4.37 4.45
CA ARG A 296 -22.55 -4.76 3.35
C ARG A 296 -23.51 -3.62 3.01
N GLY A 297 -23.71 -3.39 1.72
CA GLY A 297 -24.53 -2.30 1.20
C GLY A 297 -23.86 -0.92 1.28
N GLU A 298 -22.72 -0.74 1.95
CA GLU A 298 -22.02 0.54 1.99
C GLU A 298 -21.21 0.81 0.70
N LEU A 299 -21.00 2.09 0.39
CA LEU A 299 -20.11 2.51 -0.69
C LEU A 299 -18.65 2.16 -0.37
N LEU A 300 -17.99 1.47 -1.29
CA LEU A 300 -16.57 1.14 -1.16
C LEU A 300 -15.68 2.39 -1.11
N SER A 301 -16.06 3.43 -1.86
CA SER A 301 -15.36 4.71 -1.92
C SER A 301 -15.51 5.57 -0.68
N GLY A 302 -16.37 5.19 0.27
CA GLY A 302 -16.60 5.91 1.52
C GLY A 302 -17.88 6.76 1.52
N ARG A 303 -18.31 7.13 2.73
CA ARG A 303 -19.63 7.73 2.99
C ARG A 303 -19.82 9.13 2.41
N TYR A 304 -18.74 9.84 2.07
CA TYR A 304 -18.87 11.20 1.55
C TYR A 304 -19.69 11.28 0.25
N PHE A 305 -19.60 10.24 -0.59
CA PHE A 305 -20.36 10.19 -1.84
C PHE A 305 -21.86 9.91 -1.65
N GLU A 306 -22.31 9.49 -0.47
CA GLU A 306 -23.74 9.35 -0.17
C GLU A 306 -24.44 10.71 -0.08
N GLY A 307 -23.73 11.73 0.39
CA GLY A 307 -24.23 13.11 0.48
C GLY A 307 -23.89 13.99 -0.73
N THR A 308 -23.09 13.49 -1.67
CA THR A 308 -22.65 14.26 -2.84
C THR A 308 -23.70 14.23 -3.94
N SER A 309 -24.18 15.39 -4.38
CA SER A 309 -25.19 15.48 -5.45
C SER A 309 -24.68 14.92 -6.78
N GLU A 310 -25.55 14.31 -7.58
CA GLU A 310 -25.20 13.78 -8.91
C GLU A 310 -24.56 14.83 -9.82
N LYS A 311 -25.06 16.07 -9.78
CA LYS A 311 -24.46 17.20 -10.53
C LYS A 311 -22.98 17.43 -10.16
N ALA A 312 -22.62 17.27 -8.90
CA ALA A 312 -21.23 17.44 -8.45
C ALA A 312 -20.35 16.26 -8.88
N LYS A 313 -20.88 15.04 -8.88
CA LYS A 313 -20.19 13.86 -9.42
C LYS A 313 -19.96 14.00 -10.93
N GLU A 314 -20.97 14.46 -11.67
CA GLU A 314 -20.88 14.74 -13.11
C GLU A 314 -19.84 15.81 -13.42
N GLN A 315 -19.90 16.94 -12.71
CA GLN A 315 -18.91 18.01 -12.86
C GLN A 315 -17.48 17.51 -12.57
N PHE A 316 -17.29 16.69 -11.53
CA PHE A 316 -15.99 16.10 -11.23
C PHE A 316 -15.48 15.21 -12.38
N VAL A 317 -16.36 14.37 -12.95
CA VAL A 317 -16.01 13.50 -14.08
C VAL A 317 -15.64 14.32 -15.31
N ASP A 318 -16.44 15.32 -15.66
CA ASP A 318 -16.18 16.20 -16.81
C ASP A 318 -14.84 16.95 -16.67
N GLU A 319 -14.59 17.54 -15.51
CA GLU A 319 -13.32 18.23 -15.24
C GLU A 319 -12.14 17.28 -15.25
N THR A 320 -12.31 16.04 -14.77
CA THR A 320 -11.27 15.01 -14.82
C THR A 320 -10.94 14.60 -16.25
N ILE A 321 -11.95 14.40 -17.10
CA ILE A 321 -11.78 14.09 -18.52
C ILE A 321 -10.97 15.19 -19.21
N ASP A 322 -11.26 16.46 -18.92
CA ASP A 322 -10.51 17.59 -19.47
C ASP A 322 -9.05 17.63 -19.00
N LEU A 323 -8.78 17.30 -17.73
CA LEU A 323 -7.40 17.15 -17.24
C LEU A 323 -6.67 16.01 -17.98
N CYS A 324 -7.33 14.86 -18.16
CA CYS A 324 -6.79 13.70 -18.88
C CYS A 324 -6.49 14.01 -20.35
N ARG A 325 -7.34 14.78 -21.04
CA ARG A 325 -7.11 15.21 -22.43
C ARG A 325 -5.84 16.04 -22.58
N SER A 326 -5.52 16.87 -21.58
CA SER A 326 -4.30 17.68 -21.60
C SER A 326 -3.04 16.87 -21.26
N ASP A 327 -3.14 15.86 -20.38
CA ASP A 327 -2.06 14.97 -19.91
C ASP A 327 -0.72 15.69 -19.63
N THR A 328 -0.76 16.72 -18.77
CA THR A 328 0.44 17.49 -18.39
C THR A 328 0.71 17.40 -16.89
N ALA A 329 1.95 17.60 -16.48
CA ALA A 329 2.28 17.70 -15.05
C ALA A 329 1.44 18.78 -14.33
N SER A 330 1.12 19.89 -15.01
CA SER A 330 0.25 20.94 -14.47
C SER A 330 -1.20 20.51 -14.31
N SER A 331 -1.75 19.71 -15.24
CA SER A 331 -3.13 19.21 -15.12
C SER A 331 -3.23 18.19 -14.00
N TRP A 332 -2.28 17.27 -13.88
CA TRP A 332 -2.25 16.30 -12.78
C TRP A 332 -2.12 16.96 -11.41
N ARG A 333 -1.33 18.04 -11.27
CA ARG A 333 -1.31 18.82 -10.01
C ARG A 333 -2.69 19.37 -9.62
N ARG A 334 -3.55 19.70 -10.59
CA ARG A 334 -4.94 20.15 -10.32
C ARG A 334 -5.85 19.00 -9.88
N MET A 335 -5.53 17.75 -10.22
CA MET A 335 -6.33 16.57 -9.86
C MET A 335 -6.54 16.46 -8.34
N LYS A 336 -5.49 16.76 -7.55
CA LYS A 336 -5.60 16.82 -6.08
C LYS A 336 -6.73 17.75 -5.62
N VAL A 337 -6.87 18.91 -6.24
CA VAL A 337 -7.90 19.89 -5.87
C VAL A 337 -9.28 19.34 -6.20
N LEU A 338 -9.46 18.77 -7.40
CA LEU A 338 -10.72 18.17 -7.84
C LEU A 338 -11.15 17.02 -6.92
N VAL A 339 -10.24 16.08 -6.67
CA VAL A 339 -10.53 14.93 -5.81
C VAL A 339 -10.80 15.39 -4.37
N LYS A 340 -10.05 16.38 -3.85
CA LYS A 340 -10.37 16.95 -2.54
C LYS A 340 -11.75 17.60 -2.51
N GLN A 341 -12.16 18.31 -3.56
CA GLN A 341 -13.50 18.93 -3.62
C GLN A 341 -14.61 17.89 -3.60
N VAL A 342 -14.49 16.82 -4.40
CA VAL A 342 -15.52 15.78 -4.50
C VAL A 342 -15.50 14.81 -3.31
N CYS A 343 -14.39 14.71 -2.58
CA CYS A 343 -14.23 13.86 -1.38
C CYS A 343 -14.33 14.64 -0.05
N GLY A 344 -14.74 15.92 -0.07
CA GLY A 344 -15.06 16.66 1.14
C GLY A 344 -13.96 17.47 1.80
N GLY A 345 -12.77 17.54 1.18
CA GLY A 345 -11.81 18.63 1.31
C GLY A 345 -11.46 19.10 2.73
N LYS A 346 -10.25 18.74 3.18
CA LYS A 346 -9.70 18.95 4.53
C LYS A 346 -10.52 18.23 5.60
N LYS A 347 -9.91 17.19 6.18
CA LYS A 347 -10.24 16.68 7.51
C LYS A 347 -10.29 17.88 8.49
N LYS A 348 -11.46 18.51 8.69
CA LYS A 348 -11.64 19.50 9.76
C LYS A 348 -11.49 18.85 11.14
N ASP A 349 -11.60 17.52 11.18
CA ASP A 349 -11.65 16.72 12.41
C ASP A 349 -10.61 15.60 12.45
N SER A 350 -9.53 15.65 11.63
CA SER A 350 -8.45 14.67 11.80
C SER A 350 -7.44 15.19 12.80
N ASP A 351 -7.41 14.52 13.93
CA ASP A 351 -6.38 14.69 14.95
C ASP A 351 -5.04 14.05 14.56
N CYS A 352 -4.78 13.81 13.26
CA CYS A 352 -3.49 13.32 12.78
C CYS A 352 -2.43 14.40 13.03
N LYS A 353 -1.86 14.37 14.24
CA LYS A 353 -0.82 15.27 14.74
C LYS A 353 0.58 14.76 14.41
N GLN A 354 0.68 13.55 13.86
CA GLN A 354 1.95 13.00 13.42
C GLN A 354 2.46 13.85 12.26
N LYS A 355 3.71 14.31 12.38
CA LYS A 355 4.40 14.99 11.28
C LYS A 355 4.98 13.91 10.38
N PRO A 356 5.11 14.15 9.07
CA PRO A 356 5.92 13.29 8.23
C PRO A 356 7.33 13.22 8.84
N SER A 357 7.72 12.06 9.33
CA SER A 357 9.07 11.78 9.80
C SER A 357 9.78 10.96 8.74
N TYR A 358 11.00 11.37 8.38
CA TYR A 358 11.91 10.51 7.64
C TYR A 358 12.09 9.19 8.39
N THR A 359 12.12 8.09 7.67
CA THR A 359 12.32 6.79 8.29
C THR A 359 13.78 6.51 8.52
N ARG A 360 14.07 5.50 9.33
CA ARG A 360 15.43 4.97 9.45
C ARG A 360 15.97 4.47 8.10
N TRP A 361 15.10 4.09 7.15
CA TRP A 361 15.51 3.73 5.80
C TRP A 361 15.92 4.95 4.95
N ASP A 362 15.33 6.12 5.19
CA ASP A 362 15.76 7.37 4.55
C ASP A 362 17.15 7.83 5.03
N PHE A 363 17.53 7.50 6.27
CA PHE A 363 18.88 7.77 6.78
C PHE A 363 19.97 6.88 6.13
N GLU A 364 19.59 5.75 5.52
CA GLU A 364 20.50 4.93 4.70
C GLU A 364 20.51 5.37 3.21
N ARG A 365 19.63 6.29 2.79
CA ARG A 365 19.60 6.88 1.44
C ARG A 365 20.50 8.12 1.30
N LEU A 366 20.92 8.73 2.40
CA LEU A 366 21.87 9.87 2.49
C LEU A 366 23.29 9.37 2.73
#